data_AF-G5K5X0-F1
#
_entry.id   AF-G5K5X0-F1
#
_cell.length_a   1.000
_cell.length_b   1.000
_cell.length_c   1.000
_cell.angle_alpha   90.00
_cell.angle_beta   90.00
_cell.angle_gamma   90.00
#
_symmetry.space_group_name_H-M   'P 1'
#
loop_
_entity.id
_entity.type
_entity.pdbx_description
1 polymer ?
#
loop_
_entity_poly.entity_id
_entity_poly.type
_entity_poly.pdbx_seq_one_letter_code
_entity_poly.pdbx_strand_id
1 'polypeptide(L)' 'MTANAIDTHAHLWSDDYLSLLEDLGAKGVAIAKGLKASEQEKDMQGRLAMMDKAQVS' A
#
# COMPACT_ATOMS: atom_id res chain seq x y z
N MET A 1 -5.10 -3.85 28.16
CA MET A 1 -5.04 -3.59 26.70
C MET A 1 -3.57 -3.65 26.32
N THR A 2 -3.15 -4.57 25.46
CA THR A 2 -1.83 -4.52 24.83
C THR A 2 -1.81 -3.30 23.91
N ALA A 3 -0.77 -2.47 23.98
CA ALA A 3 -0.63 -1.34 23.07
C ALA A 3 -0.39 -1.88 21.65
N ASN A 4 -1.17 -1.41 20.66
CA ASN A 4 -0.89 -1.69 19.25
C ASN A 4 0.43 -1.01 18.85
N ALA A 5 1.22 -1.67 18.02
CA ALA A 5 2.38 -1.03 17.39
C ALA A 5 1.87 -0.07 16.31
N ILE A 6 2.45 1.13 16.18
CA ILE A 6 2.10 2.09 15.13
C ILE A 6 3.12 1.99 14.00
N ASP A 7 2.67 1.66 12.79
CA ASP A 7 3.52 1.72 11.60
C ASP A 7 3.63 3.16 11.10
N THR A 8 4.75 3.80 11.45
CA THR A 8 5.03 5.17 11.04
C THR A 8 5.46 5.32 9.58
N HIS A 9 5.60 4.22 8.82
CA HIS A 9 6.16 4.24 7.47
C HIS A 9 5.52 3.24 6.50
N ALA A 10 4.19 3.20 6.47
CA ALA A 10 3.43 2.47 5.45
C ALA A 10 3.37 3.24 4.12
N HIS A 11 3.43 2.52 3.00
CA HIS A 11 3.31 3.09 1.66
C HIS A 11 1.95 2.80 1.04
N LEU A 12 1.36 3.78 0.38
CA LEU A 12 0.18 3.65 -0.47
C LEU A 12 0.51 4.35 -1.79
N TRP A 13 0.33 3.65 -2.90
CA TRP A 13 0.54 4.21 -4.24
C TRP A 13 -0.72 4.07 -5.04
N SER A 14 -1.34 5.19 -5.39
CA SER A 14 -2.52 5.13 -6.24
C SER A 14 -2.19 4.64 -7.64
N ASP A 15 -3.13 3.96 -8.28
CA ASP A 15 -2.98 3.52 -9.67
C ASP A 15 -2.75 4.73 -10.60
N ASP A 16 -3.44 5.85 -10.34
CA ASP A 16 -3.27 7.11 -11.06
C ASP A 16 -1.87 7.70 -10.86
N TYR A 17 -1.35 7.68 -9.62
CA TYR A 17 0.00 8.16 -9.32
C TYR A 17 1.06 7.31 -10.02
N LEU A 18 0.93 5.99 -9.96
CA LEU A 18 1.84 5.07 -10.63
C LEU A 18 1.79 5.23 -12.15
N SER A 19 0.61 5.49 -12.72
CA SER A 19 0.47 5.75 -14.16
C SER A 19 1.12 7.08 -14.56
N LEU A 20 0.93 8.15 -13.79
CA LEU A 20 1.65 9.41 -14.02
C LEU A 20 3.17 9.23 -13.95
N LEU A 21 3.67 8.48 -12.97
CA LEU A 21 5.10 8.17 -12.88
C LEU A 21 5.60 7.39 -14.10
N GLU A 22 4.82 6.45 -14.60
CA GLU A 22 5.13 5.68 -15.81
C GLU A 22 5.25 6.59 -17.03
N ASP A 23 4.31 7.52 -17.20
CA ASP A 23 4.32 8.52 -18.27
C ASP A 23 5.53 9.47 -18.19
N LEU A 24 5.99 9.77 -16.96
CA LEU A 24 7.20 10.56 -16.71
C LEU A 24 8.50 9.76 -16.84
N GLY A 25 8.43 8.47 -17.20
CA GLY A 25 9.58 7.61 -17.43
C GLY A 25 10.18 7.00 -16.16
N ALA A 26 9.41 6.95 -15.07
CA ALA A 26 9.85 6.28 -13.84
C ALA A 26 10.07 4.78 -14.07
N LYS A 27 11.14 4.26 -13.48
CA LYS A 27 11.47 2.82 -13.54
C LYS A 27 10.86 2.11 -12.34
N GLY A 28 10.42 0.87 -12.54
CA GLY A 28 9.91 0.03 -11.46
C GLY A 28 8.42 0.20 -11.15
N VAL A 29 7.67 0.98 -11.94
CA VAL A 29 6.21 1.10 -11.79
C VAL A 29 5.51 -0.26 -11.84
N ALA A 30 5.90 -1.13 -12.77
CA ALA A 30 5.36 -2.49 -12.87
C ALA A 30 5.58 -3.32 -11.59
N ILE A 31 6.70 -3.11 -10.90
CA ILE A 31 6.97 -3.77 -9.62
C ILE A 31 6.05 -3.20 -8.54
N ALA A 32 5.91 -1.86 -8.46
CA ALA A 32 5.04 -1.20 -7.50
C ALA A 32 3.56 -1.60 -7.66
N LYS A 33 3.06 -1.69 -8.90
CA LYS A 33 1.70 -2.20 -9.22
C LYS A 33 1.49 -3.64 -8.73
N GLY A 34 2.56 -4.45 -8.68
CA GLY A 34 2.51 -5.83 -8.18
C GLY A 34 2.46 -5.98 -6.65
N LEU A 35 2.71 -4.90 -5.89
CA LEU A 35 2.79 -4.95 -4.42
C LEU A 35 1.42 -4.92 -3.73
N LYS A 36 0.31 -4.77 -4.48
CA LYS A 36 -1.06 -4.64 -3.93
C LYS A 36 -1.16 -3.56 -2.86
N ALA A 37 -0.43 -2.47 -3.08
CA ALA A 37 -0.38 -1.32 -2.21
C ALA A 37 -1.18 -0.14 -2.77
N SER A 38 -2.23 -0.45 -3.55
CA SER A 38 -3.16 0.54 -4.12
C SER A 38 -4.24 0.96 -3.13
N GLU A 39 -4.98 1.99 -3.50
CA GLU A 39 -6.20 2.49 -2.86
C GLU A 39 -7.45 1.70 -3.25
N GLN A 40 -7.34 0.73 -4.15
CA GLN A 40 -8.46 -0.10 -4.57
C GLN A 40 -9.01 -0.89 -3.38
N GLU A 41 -10.34 -0.97 -3.28
CA GLU A 41 -11.04 -1.60 -2.15
C GLU A 41 -10.49 -3.00 -1.81
N LYS A 42 -10.21 -3.81 -2.83
CA LYS A 42 -9.68 -5.16 -2.66
C LYS A 42 -8.32 -5.18 -1.96
N ASP A 43 -7.42 -4.28 -2.35
CA ASP A 43 -6.09 -4.18 -1.78
C ASP A 43 -6.15 -3.59 -0.36
N MET A 44 -6.98 -2.55 -0.16
CA MET A 44 -7.22 -1.96 1.15
C MET A 44 -7.78 -2.97 2.16
N GLN A 45 -8.79 -3.76 1.79
CA GLN A 45 -9.33 -4.80 2.66
C GLN A 45 -8.26 -5.84 3.05
N GLY A 46 -7.46 -6.29 2.09
CA GLY A 46 -6.38 -7.25 2.35
C GLY A 46 -5.31 -6.69 3.29
N ARG A 47 -4.93 -5.43 3.10
CA ARG A 47 -3.93 -4.74 3.94
C ARG A 47 -4.43 -4.50 5.36
N LEU A 48 -5.65 -3.98 5.52
CA LEU A 48 -6.24 -3.72 6.83
C LEU A 48 -6.41 -5.02 7.63
N ALA A 49 -6.89 -6.09 6.99
CA ALA A 49 -6.99 -7.41 7.65
C ALA A 49 -5.62 -7.96 8.10
N MET A 50 -4.56 -7.70 7.33
CA MET A 50 -3.19 -8.06 7.71
C MET A 50 -2.70 -7.25 8.91
N MET A 51 -2.94 -5.93 8.93
CA MET A 51 -2.59 -5.03 10.04
C MET A 51 -3.34 -5.40 11.33
N ASP A 52 -4.64 -5.67 11.24
CA ASP A 52 -5.47 -6.12 12.36
C ASP A 52 -4.93 -7.41 12.97
N LYS A 53 -4.60 -8.40 12.12
CA LYS A 53 -4.02 -9.67 12.56
C LYS A 53 -2.66 -9.49 13.23
N ALA A 54 -1.89 -8.49 12.80
CA ALA A 54 -0.58 -8.16 13.34
C ALA A 54 -0.64 -7.26 14.59
N GLN A 55 -1.83 -6.77 14.97
CA GLN A 55 -2.00 -5.74 16.01
C GLN A 55 -1.19 -4.47 15.72
N VAL A 56 -1.12 -4.09 14.44
CA VAL A 56 -0.45 -2.89 13.94
C VAL A 56 -1.51 -1.87 13.53
N SER A 57 -1.29 -0.60 13.87
CA SER A 57 -2.13 0.54 13.50
C SER A 57 -1.39 1.48 12.55
#